data_AF-A0AAN7YUB7-F1
#
_entry.id   AF-A0AAN7YUB7-F1
#
_cell.length_a   1.000
_cell.length_b   1.000
_cell.length_c   1.000
_cell.angle_alpha   90.00
_cell.angle_beta   90.00
_cell.angle_gamma   90.00
#
_symmetry.space_group_name_H-M   'P 1'
#
loop_
_entity.id
_entity.type
_entity.pdbx_description
1 polymer ?
#
loop_
_entity_poly.entity_id
_entity_poly.type
_entity_poly.pdbx_seq_one_letter_code
_entity_poly.pdbx_strand_id
1 'polypeptide(L)'
;MPLIPTENKLAIYRYLFQEGVLVAPKDYHLAKHPQIDTVSNLDVLQILRSFRSRKFVTETFNWQYYYWVLTEEGIKYLRTYLQVPESVVPATMKKQVSRPSTYSRTEETKRTGASGDFDPSFNRERRQGGERRGLGRGSYRPTSERTPAPQQN
;
A
#
# COMPACT_ATOMS: atom_id res chain seq x y z
N MET A 1 3.63 -32.77 -14.32
CA MET A 1 3.10 -32.21 -13.06
C MET A 1 3.01 -33.35 -12.06
N PRO A 2 3.35 -33.13 -10.78
CA PRO A 2 3.08 -34.11 -9.73
C PRO A 2 1.57 -34.39 -9.67
N LEU A 3 1.22 -35.64 -9.39
CA LEU A 3 -0.17 -36.07 -9.23
C LEU A 3 -0.67 -35.59 -7.86
N ILE A 4 -1.58 -34.61 -7.87
CA ILE A 4 -2.17 -34.06 -6.65
C ILE A 4 -3.45 -34.86 -6.35
N PRO A 5 -3.60 -35.44 -5.14
CA PRO A 5 -4.84 -36.10 -4.73
C PRO A 5 -6.05 -35.18 -4.86
N THR A 6 -7.18 -35.75 -5.25
CA THR A 6 -8.45 -35.02 -5.40
C THR A 6 -8.90 -34.39 -4.07
N GLU A 7 -8.66 -35.07 -2.95
CA GLU A 7 -8.98 -34.59 -1.60
C GLU A 7 -8.21 -33.32 -1.25
N ASN A 8 -6.88 -33.31 -1.45
CA ASN A 8 -6.02 -32.15 -1.21
C ASN A 8 -6.43 -30.95 -2.06
N LYS A 9 -6.75 -31.21 -3.33
CA LYS A 9 -7.22 -30.20 -4.27
C LYS A 9 -8.53 -29.56 -3.81
N LEU A 10 -9.48 -30.39 -3.36
CA LEU A 10 -10.77 -29.95 -2.85
C LEU A 10 -10.62 -29.17 -1.54
N ALA A 11 -9.71 -29.57 -0.66
CA ALA A 11 -9.39 -28.85 0.58
C ALA A 11 -8.83 -27.44 0.29
N ILE A 12 -7.89 -27.32 -0.65
CA ILE A 12 -7.36 -26.01 -1.08
C ILE A 12 -8.48 -25.12 -1.63
N TYR A 13 -9.35 -25.67 -2.46
CA TYR A 13 -10.43 -24.91 -3.07
C TYR A 13 -11.46 -24.42 -2.05
N ARG A 14 -11.81 -25.27 -1.08
CA ARG A 14 -12.70 -24.89 0.03
C ARG A 14 -12.10 -23.76 0.85
N TYR A 15 -10.83 -23.88 1.23
CA TYR A 15 -10.12 -22.85 2.00
C TYR A 15 -10.05 -21.52 1.22
N LEU A 16 -9.64 -21.58 -0.05
CA LEU A 16 -9.53 -20.40 -0.91
C LEU A 16 -10.89 -19.70 -1.11
N PHE A 17 -11.98 -20.47 -1.22
CA PHE A 17 -13.33 -19.90 -1.37
C PHE A 17 -13.85 -19.26 -0.08
N GLN A 18 -13.55 -19.85 1.07
CA GLN A 18 -13.98 -19.32 2.38
C GLN A 18 -13.27 -18.01 2.71
N GLU A 19 -11.94 -18.00 2.64
CA GLU A 19 -11.12 -16.84 3.02
C GLU A 19 -11.03 -15.79 1.90
N GLY A 20 -11.04 -16.22 0.64
CA GLY A 20 -10.85 -15.35 -0.52
C GLY A 20 -9.40 -14.90 -0.76
N VAL A 21 -8.48 -15.27 0.14
CA VAL A 21 -7.04 -14.98 0.07
C VAL A 21 -6.26 -16.22 0.53
N LEU A 22 -5.15 -16.51 -0.13
CA LEU A 22 -4.20 -17.54 0.31
C LEU A 22 -2.79 -16.97 0.27
N VAL A 23 -2.01 -17.27 1.32
CA VAL A 23 -0.61 -16.86 1.40
C VAL A 23 0.25 -18.09 1.60
N ALA A 24 1.32 -18.26 0.82
CA ALA A 24 2.27 -19.36 1.02
C ALA A 24 3.73 -18.96 0.80
N PRO A 25 4.66 -19.51 1.59
CA PRO A 25 6.09 -19.33 1.35
C PRO A 25 6.54 -20.06 0.08
N LYS A 26 7.56 -19.53 -0.60
CA LYS A 26 8.25 -20.18 -1.73
C LYS A 26 9.22 -21.26 -1.20
N ASP A 27 8.69 -22.24 -0.48
CA ASP A 27 9.43 -23.41 -0.02
C ASP A 27 8.74 -24.68 -0.49
N TYR A 28 9.39 -25.40 -1.42
CA TYR A 28 8.81 -26.60 -2.03
C TYR A 28 8.97 -27.86 -1.16
N HIS A 29 9.78 -27.81 -0.10
CA HIS A 29 10.07 -28.96 0.76
C HIS A 29 9.21 -28.97 2.03
N LEU A 30 8.45 -27.91 2.27
CA LEU A 30 7.58 -27.80 3.42
C LEU A 30 6.44 -28.83 3.31
N ALA A 31 6.47 -29.81 4.20
CA ALA A 31 5.54 -30.94 4.19
C ALA A 31 4.08 -30.54 4.44
N LYS A 32 3.85 -29.44 5.17
CA LYS A 32 2.50 -28.93 5.53
C LYS A 32 2.42 -27.42 5.35
N HIS A 33 1.30 -26.94 4.82
CA HIS A 33 1.04 -25.51 4.72
C HIS A 33 0.63 -24.92 6.09
N PRO A 34 1.14 -23.75 6.52
CA PRO A 34 0.83 -23.19 7.85
C PRO A 34 -0.66 -22.91 8.13
N GLN A 35 -1.47 -22.75 7.08
CA GLN A 35 -2.92 -22.48 7.21
C GLN A 35 -3.78 -23.73 6.94
N ILE A 36 -3.21 -24.76 6.32
CA ILE A 36 -3.92 -25.96 5.90
C ILE A 36 -3.06 -27.17 6.26
N ASP A 37 -3.28 -27.74 7.45
CA ASP A 37 -2.46 -28.82 8.00
C ASP A 37 -2.54 -30.13 7.19
N THR A 38 -3.60 -30.30 6.40
CA THR A 38 -3.87 -31.50 5.61
C THR A 38 -3.08 -31.52 4.30
N VAL A 39 -2.58 -30.38 3.81
CA VAL A 39 -2.05 -30.25 2.45
C VAL A 39 -0.60 -29.81 2.44
N SER A 40 0.18 -30.36 1.50
CA SER A 40 1.57 -29.99 1.29
C SER A 40 1.70 -28.61 0.62
N ASN A 41 2.77 -27.88 0.91
CA ASN A 41 2.96 -26.55 0.29
C ASN A 41 3.20 -26.65 -1.23
N LEU A 42 3.83 -27.73 -1.68
CA LEU A 42 4.04 -27.98 -3.10
C LEU A 42 2.72 -28.08 -3.85
N ASP A 43 1.73 -28.81 -3.32
CA ASP A 43 0.41 -28.94 -3.96
C ASP A 43 -0.28 -27.58 -4.09
N VAL A 44 -0.22 -26.75 -3.05
CA VAL A 44 -0.75 -25.39 -3.03
C VAL A 44 -0.11 -24.54 -4.14
N LEU A 45 1.23 -24.54 -4.21
CA LEU A 45 1.99 -23.77 -5.20
C LEU A 45 1.66 -24.21 -6.64
N GLN A 46 1.54 -25.51 -6.90
CA GLN A 46 1.24 -26.01 -8.24
C GLN A 46 -0.20 -25.69 -8.66
N ILE A 47 -1.16 -25.84 -7.75
CA ILE A 47 -2.56 -25.49 -8.00
C ILE A 47 -2.71 -24.00 -8.29
N LEU A 48 -2.11 -23.14 -7.46
CA LEU A 48 -2.27 -21.70 -7.60
C LEU A 48 -1.52 -21.15 -8.82
N ARG A 49 -0.40 -21.77 -9.21
CA ARG A 49 0.24 -21.51 -10.51
C ARG A 49 -0.72 -21.74 -11.68
N SER A 50 -1.50 -22.83 -11.64
CA SER A 50 -2.50 -23.12 -12.67
C SER A 50 -3.71 -22.17 -12.63
N PHE A 51 -4.04 -21.63 -11.46
CA PHE A 51 -5.12 -20.66 -11.31
C PHE A 51 -4.73 -19.29 -11.83
N ARG A 52 -3.48 -18.88 -11.57
CA ARG A 52 -2.90 -17.64 -12.11
C ARG A 52 -2.91 -17.64 -13.64
N SER A 53 -2.49 -18.73 -14.28
CA SER A 53 -2.45 -18.79 -15.75
C SER A 53 -3.84 -18.66 -16.38
N ARG A 54 -4.88 -19.06 -15.64
CA ARG A 54 -6.30 -18.94 -16.03
C ARG A 54 -6.98 -17.67 -15.52
N LYS A 55 -6.24 -16.75 -14.89
CA LYS A 55 -6.74 -15.47 -14.34
C LYS A 55 -7.82 -15.59 -13.25
N PHE A 56 -7.93 -16.76 -12.61
CA PHE A 56 -8.84 -16.96 -11.48
C PHE A 56 -8.37 -16.25 -10.20
N VAL A 57 -7.08 -15.90 -10.14
CA VAL A 57 -6.42 -15.35 -8.97
C VAL A 57 -5.42 -14.30 -9.43
N THR A 58 -5.32 -13.19 -8.69
CA THR A 58 -4.21 -12.23 -8.81
C THR A 58 -3.09 -12.63 -7.86
N GLU A 59 -1.86 -12.72 -8.38
CA GLU A 59 -0.67 -13.07 -7.61
C GLU A 59 0.17 -11.83 -7.35
N THR A 60 0.59 -11.64 -6.10
CA THR A 60 1.64 -10.71 -5.70
C THR A 60 2.75 -11.52 -5.03
N PHE A 61 4.01 -11.28 -5.40
CA PHE A 61 5.15 -11.99 -4.82
C PHE A 61 6.06 -10.99 -4.10
N ASN A 62 6.33 -11.23 -2.81
CA ASN A 62 7.14 -10.34 -2.00
C ASN A 62 7.84 -11.11 -0.86
N TRP A 63 9.12 -10.83 -0.59
CA TRP A 63 9.91 -11.47 0.48
C TRP A 63 9.86 -13.01 0.51
N GLN A 64 9.91 -13.66 -0.65
CA GLN A 64 9.73 -15.12 -0.77
C GLN A 64 8.35 -15.66 -0.36
N TYR A 65 7.35 -14.80 -0.24
CA TYR A 65 5.96 -15.18 -0.05
C TYR A 65 5.14 -14.89 -1.30
N TYR A 66 4.25 -15.82 -1.64
CA TYR A 66 3.20 -15.64 -2.60
C TYR A 66 1.92 -15.24 -1.88
N TYR A 67 1.30 -14.19 -2.40
CA TYR A 67 0.01 -13.68 -1.98
C TYR A 67 -0.95 -13.83 -3.14
N TRP A 68 -2.01 -14.58 -2.94
CA TRP A 68 -3.03 -14.84 -3.94
C TRP A 68 -4.36 -14.29 -3.48
N VAL A 69 -4.95 -13.43 -4.31
CA VAL A 69 -6.28 -12.86 -4.08
C VAL A 69 -7.24 -13.38 -5.14
N LEU A 70 -8.40 -13.87 -4.71
CA LEU A 70 -9.38 -14.45 -5.62
C LEU A 70 -10.07 -13.35 -6.46
N THR A 71 -10.18 -13.57 -7.77
CA THR A 71 -10.91 -12.66 -8.68
C THR A 71 -12.37 -13.06 -8.83
N GLU A 72 -13.20 -12.17 -9.40
CA GLU A 72 -14.62 -12.48 -9.67
C GLU A 72 -14.79 -13.72 -10.57
N GLU A 73 -13.91 -13.91 -11.56
CA GLU A 73 -13.91 -15.10 -12.42
C GLU A 73 -13.56 -16.37 -11.64
N GLY A 74 -12.57 -16.28 -10.74
CA GLY A 74 -12.20 -17.38 -9.86
C GLY A 74 -13.32 -17.79 -8.91
N ILE A 75 -14.08 -16.83 -8.39
CA ILE A 75 -15.26 -17.09 -7.56
C ILE A 75 -16.30 -17.90 -8.35
N LYS A 76 -16.61 -17.49 -9.58
CA LYS A 76 -17.55 -18.21 -10.46
C LYS A 76 -17.06 -19.63 -10.73
N TYR A 77 -15.78 -19.81 -11.05
CA TYR A 77 -15.19 -21.13 -11.29
C TYR A 77 -15.31 -22.04 -10.06
N LEU A 78 -14.95 -21.55 -8.88
CA LEU A 78 -15.01 -22.31 -7.64
C LEU A 78 -16.45 -22.68 -7.27
N ARG A 79 -17.43 -21.80 -7.51
CA ARG A 79 -18.86 -22.11 -7.30
C ARG A 79 -19.31 -23.29 -8.14
N THR A 80 -19.00 -23.29 -9.44
CA THR A 80 -19.36 -24.38 -10.35
C THR A 80 -18.65 -25.68 -9.96
N TYR A 81 -17.38 -25.60 -9.54
CA TYR A 81 -16.59 -26.78 -9.17
C TYR A 81 -17.03 -27.40 -7.84
N LEU A 82 -17.35 -26.59 -6.83
CA LEU A 82 -17.74 -27.06 -5.49
C LEU A 82 -19.25 -27.30 -5.36
N GLN A 83 -20.05 -26.90 -6.36
CA GLN A 83 -21.52 -27.01 -6.36
C GLN A 83 -22.18 -26.33 -5.14
N VAL A 84 -21.59 -25.23 -4.66
CA VAL A 84 -22.11 -24.46 -3.52
C VAL A 84 -23.11 -23.42 -4.03
N PRO A 85 -24.29 -23.26 -3.38
CA PRO A 85 -25.28 -22.26 -3.79
C PRO A 85 -24.72 -20.82 -3.70
N GLU A 86 -25.26 -19.94 -4.56
CA GLU A 86 -24.75 -18.58 -4.85
C GLU A 86 -24.69 -17.62 -3.63
N SER A 87 -25.32 -17.99 -2.51
CA SER A 87 -25.39 -17.21 -1.29
C SER A 87 -24.06 -17.07 -0.56
N VAL A 88 -23.14 -18.02 -0.71
CA VAL A 88 -21.85 -17.95 -0.02
C VAL A 88 -20.89 -17.08 -0.84
N VAL A 89 -20.55 -15.94 -0.25
CA VAL A 89 -19.62 -14.96 -0.80
C VAL A 89 -18.34 -15.03 0.05
N PRO A 90 -17.15 -15.06 -0.56
CA PRO A 90 -15.89 -15.03 0.18
C PRO A 90 -15.84 -13.85 1.15
N ALA A 91 -15.14 -14.02 2.28
CA ALA A 91 -15.07 -13.01 3.35
C ALA A 91 -14.67 -11.61 2.87
N THR A 92 -13.90 -11.51 1.78
CA THR A 92 -13.44 -10.24 1.18
C THR A 92 -14.53 -9.38 0.53
N MET A 93 -15.66 -9.96 0.11
CA MET A 93 -16.77 -9.21 -0.51
C MET A 93 -17.92 -8.89 0.47
N LYS A 94 -17.82 -9.31 1.74
CA LYS A 94 -18.73 -8.83 2.77
C LYS A 94 -18.42 -7.36 3.02
N LYS A 95 -19.34 -6.51 2.56
CA LYS A 95 -19.33 -5.04 2.63
C LYS A 95 -18.54 -4.55 3.84
N GLN A 96 -17.40 -3.91 3.56
CA GLN A 96 -16.54 -3.31 4.58
C GLN A 96 -17.39 -2.35 5.43
N VAL A 97 -17.53 -2.62 6.73
CA VAL A 97 -18.07 -1.65 7.67
C VAL A 97 -17.15 -0.44 7.61
N SER A 98 -17.74 0.72 7.32
CA SER A 98 -17.14 2.05 7.23
C SER A 98 -15.74 2.15 7.88
N ARG A 99 -14.70 2.39 7.07
CA ARG A 99 -13.41 2.84 7.60
C ARG A 99 -13.61 4.26 8.14
N PRO A 100 -13.27 4.56 9.41
CA PRO A 100 -13.22 5.95 9.84
C PRO A 100 -12.18 6.68 8.98
N SER A 101 -12.64 7.64 8.19
CA SER A 101 -11.78 8.49 7.38
C SER A 101 -11.02 9.45 8.30
N THR A 102 -9.84 9.06 8.77
CA THR A 102 -9.02 9.92 9.67
C THR A 102 -8.33 11.09 8.93
N TYR A 103 -8.71 11.38 7.69
CA TYR A 103 -8.19 12.56 6.98
C TYR A 103 -9.29 13.27 6.19
N SER A 104 -10.24 13.88 6.90
CA SER A 104 -10.85 15.13 6.43
C SER A 104 -10.02 16.29 6.97
N ARG A 105 -8.86 16.55 6.36
CA ARG A 105 -8.29 17.90 6.45
C ARG A 105 -9.13 18.76 5.51
N THR A 106 -10.13 19.39 6.08
CA THR A 106 -11.15 20.18 5.37
C THR A 106 -10.47 21.20 4.47
N GLU A 107 -10.82 21.14 3.20
CA GLU A 107 -10.47 22.14 2.21
C GLU A 107 -11.08 23.50 2.58
N GLU A 108 -10.24 24.52 2.49
CA GLU A 108 -10.51 25.76 1.74
C GLU A 108 -12.00 26.10 1.46
N THR A 109 -12.73 26.51 2.49
CA THR A 109 -13.94 27.33 2.29
C THR A 109 -13.55 28.80 2.20
N LYS A 110 -13.68 29.31 0.97
CA LYS A 110 -13.75 30.73 0.59
C LYS A 110 -14.38 31.62 1.67
N ARG A 111 -13.63 32.68 2.01
CA ARG A 111 -14.08 34.06 2.19
C ARG A 111 -15.61 34.28 2.18
N THR A 112 -16.19 34.44 3.36
CA THR A 112 -17.30 35.38 3.64
C THR A 112 -17.06 35.94 5.04
N GLY A 113 -17.04 37.26 5.17
CA GLY A 113 -16.42 37.96 6.31
C GLY A 113 -17.33 38.34 7.47
N ALA A 114 -16.66 38.94 8.46
CA ALA A 114 -17.12 39.84 9.54
C ALA A 114 -17.79 39.25 10.80
N SER A 115 -16.96 38.86 11.79
CA SER A 115 -17.08 39.36 13.17
C SER A 115 -15.96 38.85 14.07
N GLY A 116 -15.34 39.75 14.85
CA GLY A 116 -14.70 39.40 16.12
C GLY A 116 -13.18 39.49 16.14
N ASP A 117 -12.70 40.67 16.53
CA ASP A 117 -11.38 41.10 16.97
C ASP A 117 -10.44 40.04 17.59
N PHE A 118 -9.27 39.84 16.97
CA PHE A 118 -8.06 39.40 17.69
C PHE A 118 -6.80 39.98 17.01
N ASP A 119 -6.26 41.05 17.59
CA ASP A 119 -4.99 41.70 17.21
C ASP A 119 -3.98 41.54 18.37
N PRO A 120 -3.03 40.60 18.31
CA PRO A 120 -1.91 40.58 19.22
C PRO A 120 -0.87 41.60 18.74
N SER A 121 -1.13 42.86 19.06
CA SER A 121 -0.25 44.01 18.85
C SER A 121 1.09 43.81 19.57
N PHE A 122 2.09 43.26 18.87
CA PHE A 122 3.50 43.22 19.28
C PHE A 122 4.40 44.13 18.42
N ASN A 123 3.83 45.12 17.72
CA ASN A 123 4.61 45.99 16.85
C ASN A 123 4.11 47.44 16.79
N ARG A 124 4.16 48.17 17.91
CA ARG A 124 3.97 49.64 17.85
C ARG A 124 4.77 50.52 18.80
N GLU A 125 5.61 50.00 19.69
CA GLU A 125 6.27 50.84 20.70
C GLU A 125 7.81 50.72 20.67
N ARG A 126 8.42 51.02 19.52
CA ARG A 126 9.86 51.39 19.49
C ARG A 126 10.20 52.45 18.45
N ARG A 127 9.23 53.30 18.10
CA ARG A 127 9.46 54.59 17.45
C ARG A 127 9.38 55.69 18.50
N GLN A 128 10.55 56.21 18.88
CA GLN A 128 10.90 57.41 19.66
C GLN A 128 11.80 57.02 20.85
N GLY A 129 13.05 57.43 20.99
CA GLY A 129 13.94 58.32 20.24
C GLY A 129 15.30 58.34 20.97
N GLY A 130 16.38 58.72 20.28
CA GLY A 130 17.69 58.97 20.92
C GLY A 130 18.91 58.47 20.14
N GLU A 131 19.43 59.31 19.26
CA GLU A 131 20.86 59.55 19.00
C GLU A 131 21.89 58.41 19.23
N ARG A 132 22.46 57.86 18.14
CA ARG A 132 23.90 58.01 17.76
C ARG A 132 24.35 56.91 16.78
N ARG A 133 24.96 57.39 15.69
CA ARG A 133 26.07 56.80 14.94
C ARG A 133 25.94 55.34 14.47
N GLY A 134 25.61 55.22 13.18
CA GLY A 134 26.57 54.72 12.20
C GLY A 134 26.71 53.21 12.05
N LEU A 135 27.21 52.85 10.87
CA LEU A 135 27.61 51.53 10.39
C LEU A 135 26.48 50.72 9.74
N GLY A 136 26.19 51.11 8.50
CA GLY A 136 25.67 50.17 7.51
C GLY A 136 26.63 49.00 7.33
N ARG A 137 26.12 47.78 7.51
CA ARG A 137 26.69 46.56 6.92
C ARG A 137 25.71 46.18 5.80
N GLY A 138 26.05 46.29 4.52
CA GLY A 138 27.32 45.89 3.94
C GLY A 138 27.06 44.61 3.15
N SER A 139 26.42 44.82 2.00
CA SER A 139 26.49 44.12 0.71
C SER A 139 27.02 42.68 0.69
N TYR A 140 26.18 41.79 0.15
CA TYR A 140 26.56 40.50 -0.44
C TYR A 140 27.86 40.63 -1.24
N ARG A 141 28.86 39.82 -0.90
CA ARG A 141 30.11 39.70 -1.67
C ARG A 141 30.09 38.36 -2.42
N PRO A 142 29.85 38.35 -3.75
CA PRO A 142 30.04 37.16 -4.57
C PRO A 142 31.56 36.94 -4.75
N THR A 143 32.07 35.79 -4.31
CA THR A 143 33.43 35.38 -4.62
C THR A 143 33.50 34.90 -6.06
N SER A 144 34.20 35.68 -6.86
CA SER A 144 34.46 35.55 -8.29
C SER A 144 35.18 34.25 -8.65
N GLU A 145 34.76 33.69 -9.79
CA GLU A 145 35.49 32.78 -10.65
C GLU A 145 36.96 33.19 -10.80
N ARG A 146 37.85 32.20 -10.78
CA ARG A 146 39.29 32.39 -10.90
C ARG A 146 39.82 31.58 -12.07
N THR A 147 40.01 32.23 -13.20
CA THR A 147 40.88 31.79 -14.30
C THR A 147 41.37 33.05 -15.03
N PRO A 148 42.47 33.04 -15.82
CA PRO A 148 43.70 32.22 -15.84
C PRO A 148 44.98 33.13 -15.79
N ALA A 149 46.20 32.55 -15.84
CA ALA A 149 47.42 33.24 -16.28
C ALA A 149 48.48 32.23 -16.82
N PRO A 150 49.45 32.64 -17.67
CA PRO A 150 49.81 31.94 -18.92
C PRO A 150 51.13 31.14 -18.97
N GLN A 151 51.20 30.27 -19.99
CA GLN A 151 52.32 29.74 -20.83
C GLN A 151 53.77 29.68 -20.30
N GLN A 152 54.45 28.53 -20.53
CA GLN A 152 55.52 28.34 -21.54
C GLN A 152 56.33 27.03 -21.32
N ASN A 153 56.21 26.08 -22.26
CA ASN A 153 57.28 25.47 -23.08
C ASN A 153 56.74 24.20 -23.76
#